data_AF-A0A970FTS8-F1
#
_entry.id   AF-A0A970FTS8-F1
#
_cell.length_a   1.000
_cell.length_b   1.000
_cell.length_c   1.000
_cell.angle_alpha   90.00
_cell.angle_beta   90.00
_cell.angle_gamma   90.00
#
_symmetry.space_group_name_H-M   'P 1'
#
loop_
_entity.id
_entity.type
_entity.pdbx_description
1 polymer ?
#
loop_
_entity_poly.entity_id
_entity_poly.type
_entity_poly.pdbx_seq_one_letter_code
_entity_poly.pdbx_strand_id
1 'polypeptide(L)' 'MVQQHSRSFRPKWHYTPEQGWINDPNGLAFVDGRYHVFAQHHPYITAWGPMHWSHATSHD' A
#
# COMPACT_ATOMS: atom_id res chain seq x y z
N MET A 1 -0.03 1.02 -37.11
CA MET A 1 0.44 1.58 -35.82
C MET A 1 -0.50 1.04 -34.74
N VAL A 2 -0.01 0.18 -33.84
CA VAL A 2 -0.83 -0.32 -32.72
C VAL A 2 -0.77 0.73 -31.62
N GLN A 3 -1.93 1.27 -31.24
CA GLN A 3 -2.02 2.21 -30.14
C GLN A 3 -1.83 1.44 -28.83
N GLN A 4 -0.65 1.57 -28.24
CA GLN A 4 -0.31 0.93 -26.98
C GLN A 4 -1.02 1.70 -25.86
N HIS A 5 -2.16 1.21 -25.39
CA HIS A 5 -2.82 1.77 -24.22
C HIS A 5 -1.86 1.71 -23.02
N SER A 6 -1.67 2.83 -22.30
CA SER A 6 -0.83 2.87 -21.11
C SER A 6 -1.43 1.97 -20.03
N ARG A 7 -0.87 0.77 -19.86
CA ARG A 7 -1.30 -0.15 -18.83
C ARG A 7 -0.82 0.36 -17.48
N SER A 8 -1.74 0.61 -16.55
CA SER A 8 -1.38 0.88 -15.16
C SER A 8 -0.81 -0.38 -14.52
N PHE A 9 0.35 -0.25 -13.87
CA PHE A 9 0.95 -1.31 -13.07
C PHE A 9 0.41 -1.37 -11.63
N ARG A 10 -0.50 -0.45 -11.26
CA ARG A 10 -1.09 -0.43 -9.91
C ARG A 10 -2.00 -1.67 -9.73
N PRO A 11 -1.76 -2.52 -8.71
CA PRO A 11 -2.66 -3.62 -8.38
C PRO A 11 -4.09 -3.13 -8.12
N LYS A 12 -5.07 -3.92 -8.56
CA LYS A 12 -6.50 -3.61 -8.36
C LYS A 12 -7.08 -4.16 -7.06
N TRP A 13 -6.48 -5.24 -6.54
CA TRP A 13 -7.03 -6.03 -5.43
C TRP A 13 -6.07 -6.19 -4.25
N HIS A 14 -4.83 -5.70 -4.38
CA HIS A 14 -3.86 -5.75 -3.29
C HIS A 14 -3.71 -4.35 -2.70
N TYR A 15 -3.49 -4.30 -1.39
CA TYR A 15 -3.18 -3.05 -0.71
C TYR A 15 -1.97 -2.37 -1.36
N THR A 16 -2.09 -1.08 -1.60
CA THR A 16 -1.01 -0.19 -2.04
C THR A 16 -1.21 1.18 -1.41
N PRO A 17 -0.14 1.87 -1.01
CA PRO A 17 -0.27 3.26 -0.56
C PRO A 17 -0.77 4.11 -1.72
N GLU A 18 -1.38 5.26 -1.44
CA GLU A 18 -1.75 6.22 -2.47
C GLU A 18 -0.50 6.71 -3.24
N GLN A 19 0.59 6.94 -2.50
CA GLN A 19 1.88 7.38 -3.02
C GLN A 19 3.06 6.87 -2.18
N GLY A 20 4.27 6.96 -2.75
CA GLY A 20 5.52 6.65 -2.07
C GLY A 20 5.86 5.16 -2.08
N TRP A 21 6.73 4.77 -1.16
CA TRP A 21 7.30 3.43 -1.07
C TRP A 21 6.73 2.67 0.13
N ILE A 22 6.30 1.42 -0.06
CA ILE A 22 6.05 0.49 1.05
C ILE A 22 6.89 -0.78 0.93
N ASN A 23 7.12 -1.45 2.06
CA ASN A 23 7.68 -2.79 2.12
C ASN A 23 6.91 -3.67 3.13
N ASP A 24 7.54 -4.06 4.23
CA ASP A 24 7.09 -5.14 5.11
C ASP A 24 5.70 -4.84 5.73
N PRO A 25 4.79 -5.82 5.77
CA PRO A 25 3.56 -5.69 6.54
C PRO A 25 3.88 -5.64 8.04
N ASN A 26 3.21 -4.76 8.77
CA ASN A 26 3.36 -4.54 10.20
C ASN A 26 1.98 -4.55 10.89
N GLY A 27 1.97 -4.78 12.20
CA GLY A 27 0.77 -4.59 13.04
C GLY A 27 -0.50 -5.31 12.56
N LEU A 28 -0.37 -6.48 11.91
CA LEU A 28 -1.52 -7.23 11.39
C LEU A 28 -2.43 -7.66 12.55
N ALA A 29 -3.68 -7.21 12.53
CA ALA A 29 -4.62 -7.47 13.61
C ALA A 29 -6.07 -7.49 13.12
N PHE A 30 -6.94 -8.18 13.87
CA PHE A 30 -8.39 -8.05 13.74
C PHE A 30 -8.94 -7.48 15.04
N VAL A 31 -9.47 -6.25 14.99
CA VAL A 31 -9.93 -5.48 16.15
C VAL A 31 -11.21 -4.75 15.79
N ASP A 32 -12.19 -4.73 16.68
CA ASP A 32 -13.47 -4.02 16.52
C ASP A 32 -14.18 -4.30 15.18
N GLY A 33 -14.14 -5.56 14.75
CA GLY A 33 -14.79 -6.01 13.51
C GLY A 33 -14.05 -5.65 12.23
N ARG A 34 -12.79 -5.21 12.30
CA ARG A 34 -11.99 -4.80 11.14
C ARG A 34 -10.64 -5.50 11.08
N TYR A 35 -10.22 -5.87 9.87
CA TYR A 35 -8.82 -6.18 9.59
C TYR A 35 -8.02 -4.89 9.54
N HIS A 36 -6.88 -4.87 10.21
CA HIS A 36 -5.91 -3.79 10.19
C HIS A 36 -4.61 -4.28 9.56
N VAL A 37 -4.14 -3.53 8.56
CA VAL A 37 -2.82 -3.72 7.96
C VAL A 37 -2.05 -2.43 8.12
N PHE A 38 -0.88 -2.53 8.73
CA PHE A 38 0.14 -1.49 8.63
C PHE A 38 1.25 -1.96 7.69
N ALA A 39 2.02 -1.04 7.15
CA ALA A 39 3.25 -1.37 6.42
C ALA A 39 4.31 -0.30 6.64
N GLN A 40 5.59 -0.69 6.58
CA GLN A 40 6.69 0.28 6.49
C GLN A 40 6.44 1.18 5.26
N HIS A 41 6.48 2.50 5.45
CA HIS A 41 6.09 3.48 4.45
C HIS A 41 7.04 4.68 4.43
N HIS A 42 7.48 5.06 3.24
CA HIS A 42 8.13 6.33 2.97
C HIS A 42 7.22 7.17 2.06
N PRO A 43 6.51 8.19 2.59
CA PRO A 43 5.45 8.89 1.85
C PRO A 43 5.95 9.84 0.77
N TYR A 44 7.23 10.23 0.82
CA TYR A 44 7.75 11.34 0.03
C TYR A 44 8.27 10.91 -1.35
N ILE A 45 8.81 9.69 -1.47
CA ILE A 45 9.37 9.15 -2.73
C ILE A 45 9.19 7.64 -2.82
N THR A 46 9.41 7.08 -4.01
CA THR A 46 9.31 5.64 -4.30
C THR A 46 10.62 4.88 -4.03
N ALA A 47 11.28 5.18 -2.92
CA ALA A 47 12.47 4.49 -2.43
C ALA A 47 12.46 4.42 -0.90
N TRP A 48 13.30 3.57 -0.31
CA TRP A 48 13.45 3.51 1.14
C TRP A 48 13.99 4.84 1.71
N GLY A 49 13.68 5.16 2.97
CA GLY A 49 14.06 6.40 3.63
C GLY A 49 13.49 6.57 5.04
N PRO A 50 13.16 7.80 5.49
CA PRO A 50 12.48 8.04 6.75
C PRO A 50 11.17 7.25 6.89
N MET A 51 11.20 6.22 7.73
CA MET A 51 10.14 5.23 7.87
C MET A 51 8.99 5.73 8.73
N HIS A 52 7.79 5.52 8.21
CA HIS A 52 6.50 5.70 8.88
C HIS A 52 5.74 4.38 8.78
N TRP A 53 4.62 4.26 9.50
CA TRP A 53 3.68 3.17 9.30
C TRP A 53 2.46 3.69 8.56
N SER A 54 2.24 3.18 7.35
CA SER A 54 0.95 3.36 6.68
C SER A 54 -0.12 2.52 7.39
N HIS A 55 -1.39 2.87 7.23
CA HIS A 55 -2.50 2.16 7.84
C HIS A 55 -3.65 2.01 6.86
N ALA A 56 -4.18 0.80 6.76
CA ALA A 56 -5.41 0.49 6.02
C ALA A 56 -6.29 -0.43 6.85
N THR A 57 -7.60 -0.33 6.64
CA THR A 57 -8.57 -1.21 7.30
C THR A 57 -9.55 -1.79 6.30
N SER A 58 -9.97 -3.03 6.53
CA SER A 58 -11.00 -3.71 5.74
C SER A 58 -12.05 -4.36 6.64
N HIS A 59 -13.27 -4.52 6.12
CA HIS A 59 -14.31 -5.35 6.76
C HIS A 59 -14.32 -6.78 6.20
N ASP A 60 -13.72 -6.95 5.03
CA ASP A 60 -13.64 -8.18 4.24
C ASP A 60 -12.19 -8.55 3.90
#